data_AF-A0A0F5ZMZ7-F1
#
_entry.id   AF-A0A0F5ZMZ7-F1
#
_cell.length_a   1.000
_cell.length_b   1.000
_cell.length_c   1.000
_cell.angle_alpha   90.00
_cell.angle_beta   90.00
_cell.angle_gamma   90.00
#
_symmetry.space_group_name_H-M   'P 1'
#
loop_
_entity.id
_entity.type
_entity.pdbx_description
1 polymer ?
#
loop_
_entity_poly.entity_id
_entity_poly.type
_entity_poly.pdbx_seq_one_letter_code
_entity_poly.pdbx_strand_id
1 'polypeptide(L)'
;MPRRVHGHHEHSLTDPLKQFVDEEVREGGYSSTSDYVRDLIRQRQRSKAEELLKQLIAEGLASGPSAPLAPDHFDKLRERARNRK
;
A
#
# COMPACT_ATOMS: atom_id res chain seq x y z
N MET A 1 31.15 -10.26 23.93
CA MET A 1 29.81 -10.25 23.32
C MET A 1 29.96 -9.87 21.84
N PRO A 2 29.76 -10.77 20.86
CA PRO A 2 29.87 -10.37 19.46
C PRO A 2 28.58 -9.64 19.02
N ARG A 3 28.75 -8.46 18.41
CA ARG A 3 27.66 -7.64 17.85
C ARG A 3 27.05 -8.34 16.64
N ARG A 4 25.72 -8.39 16.60
CA ARG A 4 24.92 -8.93 15.49
C ARG A 4 25.27 -8.22 14.18
N VAL A 5 25.59 -9.02 13.17
CA VAL A 5 25.73 -8.62 11.78
C VAL A 5 24.36 -8.14 11.30
N HIS A 6 24.25 -6.87 10.92
CA HIS A 6 23.09 -6.39 10.18
C HIS A 6 23.23 -6.89 8.74
N GLY A 7 22.18 -7.51 8.20
CA GLY A 7 22.17 -8.05 6.85
C GLY A 7 22.45 -6.96 5.81
N HIS A 8 23.61 -7.03 5.17
CA HIS A 8 23.91 -6.20 4.01
C HIS A 8 23.11 -6.73 2.81
N HIS A 9 21.94 -6.15 2.57
CA HIS A 9 21.11 -6.33 1.36
C HIS A 9 21.74 -5.68 0.11
N GLU A 10 23.06 -5.49 0.11
CA GLU A 10 23.77 -4.56 -0.77
C GLU A 10 23.96 -5.06 -2.22
N HIS A 11 23.54 -6.31 -2.49
CA HIS A 11 23.81 -6.99 -3.76
C HIS A 11 22.81 -6.69 -4.90
N SER A 12 21.80 -5.83 -4.69
CA SER A 12 20.73 -5.60 -5.68
C SER A 12 20.66 -4.18 -6.27
N LEU A 13 21.49 -3.25 -5.81
CA LEU A 13 21.47 -1.86 -6.30
C LEU A 13 22.72 -1.60 -7.14
N THR A 14 22.53 -1.04 -8.34
CA THR A 14 23.65 -0.54 -9.14
C THR A 14 24.32 0.63 -8.44
N ASP A 15 25.61 0.86 -8.69
CA ASP A 15 26.36 1.94 -8.04
C ASP A 15 25.71 3.33 -8.17
N PRO A 16 25.15 3.72 -9.35
CA PRO A 16 24.42 4.99 -9.46
C PRO A 16 23.18 5.05 -8.55
N LEU A 17 22.49 3.92 -8.37
CA LEU A 17 21.30 3.85 -7.55
C LEU A 17 21.65 3.91 -6.05
N LYS A 18 22.80 3.36 -5.65
CA LYS A 18 23.33 3.53 -4.29
C LYS A 18 23.67 5.00 -4.02
N GLN A 19 24.39 5.65 -4.92
CA GLN A 19 24.78 7.06 -4.76
C GLN A 19 23.56 7.97 -4.64
N PHE A 20 22.54 7.75 -5.48
CA PHE A 20 21.27 8.47 -5.40
C PHE A 20 20.59 8.26 -4.04
N VAL A 21 20.49 7.02 -3.57
CA VAL A 21 19.87 6.71 -2.27
C VAL A 21 20.65 7.33 -1.11
N ASP A 22 21.98 7.33 -1.15
CA ASP A 22 22.82 7.95 -0.12
C ASP A 22 22.62 9.47 -0.05
N GLU A 23 22.43 10.12 -1.20
CA GLU A 23 22.09 11.54 -1.28
C GLU A 23 20.70 11.82 -0.71
N GLU A 24 19.69 11.05 -1.09
CA GLU A 24 18.32 11.15 -0.53
C GLU A 24 18.29 10.91 0.98
N VAL A 25 19.10 9.97 1.49
CA VAL A 25 19.24 9.73 2.93
C VAL A 25 19.81 10.95 3.64
N ARG A 26 20.87 11.55 3.07
CA ARG A 26 21.53 12.75 3.60
C ARG A 26 20.61 13.97 3.59
N GLU A 27 19.87 14.17 2.50
CA GLU A 27 19.01 15.35 2.32
C GLU A 27 17.65 15.23 3.02
N GLY A 28 17.07 14.03 3.00
CA GLY A 28 15.80 13.72 3.65
C GLY A 28 15.90 13.50 5.17
N GLY A 29 17.10 13.55 5.74
CA GLY A 29 17.33 13.40 7.17
C GLY A 29 17.07 11.99 7.70
N TYR A 30 17.24 10.97 6.86
CA TYR A 30 17.08 9.57 7.25
C TYR A 30 18.32 9.07 7.99
N SER A 31 18.12 8.23 9.02
CA SER A 31 19.22 7.64 9.79
C SER A 31 19.95 6.51 9.05
N SER A 32 19.33 5.95 8.01
CA SER A 32 19.91 4.88 7.18
C SER A 32 19.20 4.72 5.83
N THR A 33 19.88 4.09 4.88
CA THR A 33 19.30 3.59 3.62
C THR A 33 18.07 2.71 3.85
N SER A 34 18.11 1.86 4.88
CA SER A 34 16.97 0.99 5.20
C SER A 34 15.75 1.78 5.64
N ASP A 35 15.92 2.93 6.31
CA ASP A 35 14.82 3.79 6.71
C ASP A 35 14.18 4.46 5.49
N TYR A 36 15.01 4.99 4.58
CA TYR A 36 14.55 5.56 3.31
C TYR A 36 13.78 4.53 2.46
N VAL A 37 14.32 3.33 2.28
CA VAL A 37 13.64 2.27 1.51
C VAL A 37 12.31 1.86 2.14
N ARG A 38 12.22 1.77 3.48
CA ARG A 38 10.95 1.48 4.15
C ARG A 38 9.92 2.56 3.92
N ASP A 39 10.33 3.83 3.92
CA ASP A 39 9.42 4.92 3.61
C ASP A 39 8.94 4.88 2.16
N LEU A 40 9.85 4.67 1.20
CA LEU A 40 9.51 4.50 -0.21
C LEU A 40 8.51 3.36 -0.44
N ILE A 41 8.66 2.23 0.27
CA ILE A 41 7.70 1.12 0.20
C ILE A 41 6.33 1.55 0.71
N ARG A 42 6.25 2.29 1.83
CA ARG A 42 4.98 2.80 2.39
C ARG A 42 4.31 3.77 1.43
N GLN A 43 5.07 4.69 0.84
CA GLN A 43 4.57 5.61 -0.18
C GLN A 43 4.00 4.83 -1.37
N ARG A 44 4.74 3.83 -1.88
CA ARG A 44 4.28 3.00 -3.00
C ARG A 44 3.02 2.19 -2.65
N GLN A 45 2.92 1.66 -1.43
CA GLN A 45 1.71 0.96 -0.96
C GLN A 45 0.51 1.89 -0.93
N ARG A 46 0.69 3.12 -0.42
CA ARG A 46 -0.37 4.14 -0.41
C ARG A 46 -0.82 4.50 -1.83
N SER A 47 0.11 4.77 -2.74
CA SER A 47 -0.26 5.09 -4.14
C SER A 47 -1.03 3.95 -4.81
N LYS A 48 -0.62 2.69 -4.60
CA LYS A 48 -1.37 1.53 -5.12
C LYS A 48 -2.79 1.45 -4.55
N ALA A 49 -2.96 1.72 -3.24
CA ALA A 49 -4.28 1.73 -2.62
C ALA A 49 -5.17 2.85 -3.17
N GLU A 50 -4.60 4.05 -3.39
CA GLU A 50 -5.29 5.18 -3.99
C GLU A 50 -5.69 4.90 -5.46
N GLU A 51 -4.81 4.27 -6.24
CA GLU A 51 -5.09 3.84 -7.62
C GLU A 51 -6.26 2.84 -7.65
N LEU A 52 -6.24 1.82 -6.78
CA LEU A 52 -7.32 0.83 -6.68
C LEU A 52 -8.65 1.49 -6.28
N LEU A 53 -8.63 2.40 -5.31
CA LEU A 53 -9.84 3.12 -4.89
C LEU A 53 -10.44 3.93 -6.05
N LYS A 54 -9.60 4.63 -6.82
CA LYS A 54 -10.05 5.38 -8.01
C LYS A 54 -10.68 4.46 -9.05
N GLN A 55 -10.10 3.29 -9.28
CA GLN A 55 -10.65 2.28 -10.19
C GLN A 55 -12.04 1.82 -9.74
N LEU A 56 -12.20 1.47 -8.46
CA LEU A 56 -13.49 1.02 -7.91
C LEU A 56 -14.56 2.12 -7.98
N ILE A 57 -14.18 3.38 -7.73
CA ILE A 57 -15.11 4.51 -7.89
C ILE A 57 -15.52 4.67 -9.35
N ALA A 58 -14.58 4.59 -10.30
CA ALA A 58 -14.89 4.68 -11.72
C ALA A 58 -15.82 3.54 -12.17
N GLU A 59 -15.60 2.32 -11.69
CA GLU A 59 -16.48 1.18 -11.93
C GLU A 59 -17.89 1.42 -11.36
N GLY A 60 -17.99 1.91 -10.12
CA GLY A 60 -19.27 2.27 -9.49
C GLY A 60 -20.03 3.34 -10.28
N LEU A 61 -19.34 4.38 -10.76
CA LEU A 61 -19.94 5.42 -11.60
C LEU A 61 -20.42 4.88 -12.96
N ALA A 62 -19.68 3.93 -13.54
CA ALA A 62 -20.05 3.26 -14.79
C ALA A 62 -21.18 2.23 -14.61
N SER A 63 -21.47 1.79 -13.39
CA SER A 63 -22.48 0.77 -13.09
C SER A 63 -23.93 1.22 -13.28
N GLY A 64 -24.14 2.50 -13.55
CA GLY A 64 -25.46 3.10 -13.79
C GLY A 64 -26.01 3.83 -12.57
N PRO A 65 -27.26 4.33 -12.67
CA PRO A 65 -27.86 5.15 -11.63
C PRO A 65 -28.13 4.34 -10.35
N SER A 66 -27.82 4.93 -9.19
CA SER A 66 -28.13 4.33 -7.90
C SER A 66 -29.64 4.25 -7.67
N ALA A 67 -30.12 3.13 -7.16
CA ALA A 67 -31.50 2.98 -6.68
C ALA A 67 -31.56 3.02 -5.15
N PRO A 68 -32.65 3.55 -4.55
CA PRO A 68 -32.86 3.47 -3.11
C PRO A 68 -32.84 2.01 -2.62
N LEU A 69 -32.16 1.77 -1.51
CA LEU A 69 -32.21 0.46 -0.85
C LEU A 69 -33.58 0.25 -0.21
N ALA A 70 -34.11 -0.97 -0.31
CA ALA A 70 -35.32 -1.35 0.43
C ALA A 70 -35.06 -1.30 1.95
N PRO A 71 -36.07 -0.96 2.78
CA PRO A 71 -35.90 -0.88 4.24
C PRO A 71 -35.34 -2.17 4.88
N ASP A 72 -35.66 -3.33 4.30
CA ASP A 72 -35.24 -4.65 4.79
C ASP A 72 -33.98 -5.21 4.11
N HIS A 73 -33.30 -4.39 3.29
CA HIS A 73 -32.17 -4.83 2.46
C HIS A 73 -31.06 -5.51 3.28
N PHE A 74 -30.66 -4.89 4.40
CA PHE A 74 -29.59 -5.41 5.24
C PHE A 74 -30.00 -6.64 6.05
N ASP A 75 -31.28 -6.76 6.43
CA ASP A 75 -31.79 -7.95 7.12
C ASP A 75 -31.77 -9.16 6.18
N LYS A 76 -32.28 -9.00 4.96
CA LYS A 76 -32.20 -10.01 3.90
C LYS A 76 -30.75 -10.37 3.53
N LEU A 77 -29.82 -9.42 3.59
CA LEU A 77 -28.41 -9.67 3.33
C LEU A 77 -27.78 -10.53 4.44
N ARG A 78 -28.07 -10.22 5.71
CA ARG A 78 -27.60 -10.98 6.88
C ARG A 78 -28.17 -12.40 6.90
N GLU A 79 -29.45 -12.56 6.57
CA GLU A 79 -30.09 -13.87 6.48
C GLU A 79 -29.42 -14.74 5.42
N ARG A 80 -29.18 -14.20 4.22
CA ARG A 80 -28.43 -14.88 3.15
C ARG A 80 -27.02 -15.29 3.57
N ALA A 81 -26.30 -14.42 4.27
CA ALA A 81 -24.94 -14.73 4.76
C ALA A 81 -24.94 -15.87 5.80
N ARG A 82 -25.95 -15.92 6.67
CA ARG A 82 -26.11 -16.99 7.69
C ARG A 82 -26.52 -18.32 7.09
N ASN A 83 -27.36 -18.31 6.05
CA ASN A 83 -27.85 -19.50 5.36
C ASN A 83 -26.84 -20.10 4.36
N ARG A 84 -25.68 -19.45 4.16
CA ARG A 84 -24.61 -19.93 3.27
C ARG A 84 -23.61 -20.86 3.97
N LYS A 85 -24.04 -21.52 5.05
CA LYS A 85 -23.27 -22.56 5.75
C LYS A 85 -23.40 -23.91 5.07
#